data_AF-A0A940P4L1-F1
#
_entry.id   AF-A0A940P4L1-F1
#
_cell.length_a   1.000
_cell.length_b   1.000
_cell.length_c   1.000
_cell.angle_alpha   90.00
_cell.angle_beta   90.00
_cell.angle_gamma   90.00
#
_symmetry.space_group_name_H-M   'P 1'
#
loop_
_entity.id
_entity.type
_entity.pdbx_description
1 polymer ?
#
loop_
_entity_poly.entity_id
_entity_poly.type
_entity_poly.pdbx_seq_one_letter_code
_entity_poly.pdbx_strand_id
1 'polypeptide(L)'
;MVHEIIHALFYPVSSEKEIWKSKEQGAYFVYCEDEITKTRFIVMCLAPMFILGIIPFVIWLLLPQFIPMPYNIAVAIVFWLMTIMSMGDVANVYHVLKEVPMNAKIFNHGLLRSFYRIHK
;
A
#
# COMPACT_ATOMS: atom_id res chain seq x y z
N MET A 1 -4.29 7.82 6.64
CA MET A 1 -4.19 8.99 5.75
C MET A 1 -2.87 8.99 4.99
N VAL A 2 -1.69 9.13 5.64
CA VAL A 2 -0.39 9.10 4.94
C VAL A 2 -0.21 7.84 4.07
N HIS A 3 -0.64 6.67 4.58
CA HIS A 3 -0.67 5.41 3.83
C HIS A 3 -1.37 5.53 2.47
N GLU A 4 -2.61 6.05 2.47
CA GLU A 4 -3.38 6.25 1.24
C GLU A 4 -2.80 7.34 0.34
N ILE A 5 -2.17 8.38 0.91
CA ILE A 5 -1.47 9.38 0.09
C ILE A 5 -0.31 8.73 -0.66
N ILE A 6 0.45 7.84 -0.03
CA ILE A 6 1.50 7.08 -0.71
C ILE A 6 0.90 6.28 -1.86
N HIS A 7 -0.18 5.52 -1.62
CA HIS A 7 -0.89 4.81 -2.71
C HIS A 7 -1.28 5.75 -3.86
N ALA A 8 -1.83 6.93 -3.55
CA ALA A 8 -2.26 7.91 -4.55
C ALA A 8 -1.11 8.39 -5.46
N LEU A 9 0.12 8.48 -4.93
CA LEU A 9 1.31 8.90 -5.70
C LEU A 9 1.75 7.89 -6.77
N PHE A 10 1.35 6.62 -6.65
CA PHE A 10 1.68 5.58 -7.65
C PHE A 10 0.66 5.52 -8.79
N TYR A 11 -0.41 6.32 -8.76
CA TYR A 11 -1.31 6.50 -9.89
C TYR A 11 -0.74 7.47 -10.94
N PRO A 12 -1.20 7.39 -12.20
CA PRO A 12 -0.80 8.37 -13.21
C PRO A 12 -1.14 9.80 -12.75
N VAL A 13 -0.29 10.76 -13.10
CA VAL A 13 -0.48 12.16 -12.67
C VAL A 13 -1.80 12.73 -13.19
N SER A 14 -2.19 12.33 -14.41
CA SER A 14 -3.44 12.72 -15.06
C SER A 14 -4.71 12.12 -14.44
N SER A 15 -4.61 11.09 -13.60
CA SER A 15 -5.78 10.41 -13.04
C SER A 15 -6.45 11.26 -11.98
N GLU A 16 -7.77 11.20 -11.89
CA GLU A 16 -8.49 11.67 -10.70
C GLU A 16 -8.41 10.58 -9.63
N LYS A 17 -8.06 10.98 -8.39
CA LYS A 17 -7.92 10.06 -7.25
C LYS A 17 -8.79 10.53 -6.11
N GLU A 18 -9.54 9.61 -5.53
CA GLU A 18 -10.36 9.89 -4.35
C GLU A 18 -9.91 9.01 -3.18
N ILE A 19 -9.72 9.62 -2.01
CA ILE A 19 -9.51 8.89 -0.76
C ILE A 19 -10.84 8.79 -0.06
N TRP A 20 -11.38 7.58 0.01
CA TRP A 20 -12.67 7.33 0.66
C TRP A 20 -12.47 6.52 1.94
N LYS A 21 -13.36 6.73 2.91
CA LYS A 21 -13.38 5.94 4.16
C LYS A 21 -14.41 4.84 4.06
N SER A 22 -13.96 3.59 4.05
CA SER A 22 -14.83 2.43 4.09
C SER A 22 -15.42 2.23 5.48
N LYS A 23 -16.75 2.36 5.59
CA LYS A 23 -17.46 2.04 6.83
C LYS A 23 -17.44 0.54 7.14
N GLU A 24 -17.48 -0.29 6.10
CA GLU A 24 -17.49 -1.75 6.21
C GLU A 24 -16.12 -2.30 6.66
N GLN A 25 -15.04 -1.76 6.09
CA GLN A 25 -13.67 -2.24 6.36
C GLN A 25 -12.96 -1.39 7.43
N GLY A 26 -13.58 -0.30 7.90
CA GLY A 26 -13.03 0.58 8.94
C GLY A 26 -11.76 1.35 8.54
N ALA A 27 -11.34 1.29 7.27
CA ALA A 27 -10.10 1.84 6.77
C ALA A 27 -10.33 2.84 5.62
N TYR A 28 -9.31 3.66 5.35
CA TYR A 28 -9.31 4.51 4.15
C TYR A 28 -8.78 3.71 2.97
N PHE A 29 -9.22 4.06 1.76
CA PHE A 29 -8.75 3.45 0.52
C PHE A 29 -8.64 4.52 -0.57
N VAL A 30 -7.67 4.36 -1.46
CA VAL A 30 -7.61 5.11 -2.71
C VAL A 30 -8.48 4.45 -3.77
N TYR A 31 -9.33 5.26 -4.39
CA TYR A 31 -10.10 4.94 -5.58
C TYR A 31 -9.52 5.70 -6.78
N CYS A 32 -9.42 5.01 -7.92
CA CYS A 32 -9.00 5.59 -9.19
C CYS A 32 -9.68 4.84 -10.33
N GLU A 33 -10.36 5.58 -11.20
CA GLU A 33 -11.05 5.02 -12.38
C GLU A 33 -10.08 4.63 -13.51
N ASP A 34 -8.89 5.21 -13.52
CA ASP A 34 -7.88 4.90 -14.55
C ASP A 34 -7.28 3.50 -14.39
N GLU A 35 -7.12 2.83 -15.53
CA GLU A 35 -6.51 1.52 -15.66
C GLU A 35 -4.99 1.55 -15.41
N ILE A 36 -4.53 0.77 -14.43
CA ILE A 36 -3.08 0.57 -14.18
C ILE A 36 -2.62 -0.83 -14.55
N THR A 37 -1.33 -0.98 -14.87
CA THR A 37 -0.74 -2.29 -15.14
C THR A 37 -0.63 -3.13 -13.87
N LYS A 38 -0.61 -4.46 -14.02
CA LYS A 38 -0.40 -5.40 -12.91
C LYS A 38 0.83 -5.03 -12.06
N THR A 39 1.95 -4.72 -12.71
CA THR A 39 3.19 -4.32 -12.03
C THR A 39 3.00 -3.03 -11.23
N ARG A 40 2.38 -2.00 -11.82
CA ARG A 40 2.13 -0.73 -11.12
C ARG A 40 1.22 -0.93 -9.91
N PHE A 41 0.18 -1.76 -10.04
CA PHE A 41 -0.70 -2.11 -8.92
C PHE A 41 0.06 -2.80 -7.78
N ILE A 42 0.91 -3.78 -8.08
CA ILE A 42 1.71 -4.49 -7.05
C ILE A 42 2.65 -3.53 -6.34
N VAL A 43 3.35 -2.67 -7.09
CA VAL A 43 4.27 -1.67 -6.52
C VAL A 43 3.51 -0.69 -5.63
N MET A 44 2.36 -0.19 -6.10
CA MET A 44 1.48 0.67 -5.32
C MET A 44 1.09 0.00 -3.99
N CYS A 45 0.53 -1.22 -4.03
CA CYS A 45 0.12 -1.95 -2.83
C CYS A 45 1.27 -2.11 -1.82
N LEU A 46 2.47 -2.47 -2.27
CA LEU A 46 3.59 -2.72 -1.37
C LEU A 46 4.27 -1.43 -0.88
N ALA A 47 4.11 -0.31 -1.57
CA ALA A 47 4.87 0.91 -1.31
C ALA A 47 4.71 1.46 0.13
N PRO A 48 3.50 1.58 0.72
CA PRO A 48 3.38 2.09 2.09
C PRO A 48 4.07 1.20 3.12
N MET A 49 4.01 -0.13 2.95
CA MET A 49 4.66 -1.09 3.85
C MET A 49 6.17 -0.85 3.91
N PHE A 50 6.80 -0.66 2.73
CA PHE A 50 8.23 -0.42 2.65
C PHE A 50 8.62 0.98 3.09
N ILE A 51 7.88 2.01 2.66
CA ILE A 51 8.22 3.41 2.93
C ILE A 51 7.98 3.79 4.40
N LEU A 52 6.90 3.31 5.03
CA LEU A 52 6.53 3.68 6.40
C LEU A 52 7.00 2.69 7.46
N GLY A 53 7.20 1.42 7.09
CA GLY A 53 7.53 0.35 8.02
C GLY A 53 8.95 -0.17 7.84
N ILE A 54 9.17 -0.96 6.79
CA ILE A 54 10.37 -1.79 6.66
C ILE A 54 11.65 -0.95 6.49
N ILE A 55 11.68 0.01 5.57
CA ILE A 55 12.88 0.82 5.31
C ILE A 55 13.25 1.67 6.54
N PRO A 56 12.31 2.44 7.15
CA PRO A 56 12.60 3.17 8.38
C PRO A 56 13.07 2.28 9.54
N PHE A 57 12.50 1.08 9.69
CA PHE A 57 12.92 0.12 10.70
C PHE A 57 14.37 -0.34 10.49
N VAL A 58 14.75 -0.69 9.25
CA VAL A 58 16.12 -1.09 8.92
C VAL A 58 17.11 0.05 9.16
N ILE A 59 16.76 1.28 8.76
CA ILE A 59 17.60 2.46 9.02
C ILE A 59 17.78 2.66 10.52
N TRP A 60 16.70 2.54 11.29
CA TRP A 60 16.72 2.68 12.74
C TRP A 60 17.57 1.61 13.43
N LEU A 61 17.57 0.36 12.95
CA LEU A 61 18.44 -0.71 13.48
C LEU A 61 19.93 -0.39 13.34
N LEU A 62 20.32 0.45 12.39
CA LEU A 62 21.71 0.91 12.20
C LEU A 62 22.07 2.11 13.08
N LEU A 63 21.06 2.77 13.67
CA LEU A 63 21.18 4.02 14.41
C LEU A 63 20.56 3.99 15.83
N PRO A 64 20.52 2.86 16.57
CA PRO A 64 19.80 2.78 17.84
C PRO A 64 20.41 3.66 18.93
N GLN A 65 21.72 3.93 18.86
CA GLN A 65 22.43 4.77 19.83
C GLN A 65 21.95 6.23 19.88
N PHE A 66 21.24 6.70 18.84
CA PHE A 66 20.75 8.09 18.77
C PHE A 66 19.40 8.29 19.48
N ILE A 67 18.75 7.22 19.94
CA ILE A 67 17.43 7.28 20.59
C ILE A 67 17.51 6.64 21.99
N PRO A 68 17.36 7.43 23.08
CA PRO A 68 17.39 6.91 24.44
C PRO A 68 16.29 5.87 24.71
N MET A 69 16.58 4.91 25.59
CA MET A 69 15.55 4.02 26.16
C MET A 69 14.64 4.88 27.07
N PRO A 70 13.30 4.87 26.96
CA PRO A 70 12.39 3.88 26.34
C PRO A 70 11.89 4.20 24.92
N TYR A 71 12.24 5.35 24.36
CA TYR A 71 11.75 5.80 23.04
C TYR A 71 12.15 4.83 21.92
N ASN A 72 13.25 4.12 22.10
CA ASN A 72 13.75 3.07 21.22
C ASN A 72 12.68 1.98 20.98
N ILE A 73 12.06 1.44 22.05
CA ILE A 73 10.99 0.44 21.93
C ILE A 73 9.77 1.01 21.22
N ALA A 74 9.36 2.23 21.58
CA ALA A 74 8.19 2.86 20.98
C ALA A 74 8.35 3.06 19.47
N VAL A 75 9.54 3.48 19.03
CA VAL A 75 9.87 3.65 17.61
C VAL A 75 9.80 2.32 16.86
N ALA A 76 10.37 1.25 17.42
CA ALA A 76 10.26 -0.09 16.83
C ALA A 76 8.80 -0.53 16.69
N ILE A 77 7.98 -0.36 17.74
CA ILE A 77 6.55 -0.71 17.72
C ILE A 77 5.83 0.06 16.62
N VAL A 78 6.09 1.36 16.45
CA VAL A 78 5.44 2.17 15.39
C VAL A 78 5.75 1.60 14.01
N PHE A 79 7.01 1.27 13.68
CA PHE A 79 7.34 0.72 12.37
C PHE A 79 6.71 -0.65 12.11
N TRP A 80 6.64 -1.50 13.13
CA TRP A 80 5.94 -2.78 13.03
C TRP A 80 4.43 -2.60 12.84
N LEU A 81 3.81 -1.66 13.55
CA LEU A 81 2.38 -1.33 13.36
C LEU A 81 2.12 -0.86 11.92
N MET A 82 2.97 0.03 11.37
CA MET A 82 2.84 0.47 9.97
C MET A 82 2.93 -0.69 8.98
N THR A 83 3.83 -1.65 9.24
CA THR A 83 3.99 -2.84 8.40
C THR A 83 2.77 -3.76 8.47
N ILE A 84 2.23 -4.00 9.67
CA ILE A 84 1.05 -4.85 9.88
C ILE A 84 -0.22 -4.22 9.28
N MET A 85 -0.34 -2.90 9.33
CA MET A 85 -1.47 -2.19 8.71
C MET A 85 -1.53 -2.39 7.18
N SER A 86 -0.42 -2.73 6.53
CA SER A 86 -0.37 -3.09 5.10
C SER A 86 -0.81 -4.53 4.78
N MET A 87 -1.30 -5.32 5.75
CA MET A 87 -1.73 -6.71 5.48
C MET A 87 -2.82 -6.81 4.40
N GLY A 88 -3.73 -5.84 4.34
CA GLY A 88 -4.74 -5.78 3.27
C GLY A 88 -4.13 -5.61 1.87
N ASP A 89 -3.06 -4.82 1.77
CA ASP A 89 -2.35 -4.61 0.51
C ASP A 89 -1.60 -5.89 0.06
N VAL A 90 -1.01 -6.62 1.01
CA VAL A 90 -0.38 -7.92 0.73
C VAL A 90 -1.42 -8.93 0.24
N ALA A 91 -2.62 -8.94 0.84
CA ALA A 91 -3.72 -9.77 0.35
C ALA A 91 -4.11 -9.40 -1.10
N ASN A 92 -4.25 -8.10 -1.41
CA ASN A 92 -4.50 -7.63 -2.78
C ASN A 92 -3.43 -8.12 -3.77
N VAL A 93 -2.15 -8.02 -3.39
CA VAL A 93 -1.03 -8.50 -4.21
C VAL A 93 -1.14 -10.00 -4.45
N TYR A 94 -1.43 -10.79 -3.40
CA TYR A 94 -1.60 -12.24 -3.53
C TYR A 94 -2.73 -12.59 -4.51
N HIS A 95 -3.90 -11.95 -4.38
CA HIS A 95 -5.02 -12.15 -5.30
C HIS A 95 -4.66 -11.77 -6.73
N VAL A 96 -4.05 -10.61 -6.94
CA VAL A 96 -3.64 -10.15 -8.28
C VAL A 96 -2.59 -11.08 -8.90
N LEU A 97 -1.66 -11.60 -8.11
CA LEU A 97 -0.67 -12.56 -8.60
C LEU A 97 -1.33 -13.86 -9.06
N LYS A 98 -2.32 -14.36 -8.33
CA LYS A 98 -2.99 -15.63 -8.58
C LYS A 98 -4.06 -15.56 -9.68
N GLU A 99 -4.81 -14.46 -9.76
CA GLU A 99 -6.06 -14.39 -10.53
C GLU A 99 -5.95 -13.52 -11.80
N VAL A 100 -5.02 -12.56 -11.86
CA VAL A 100 -4.95 -11.58 -12.94
C VAL A 100 -3.85 -11.95 -13.96
N PRO A 101 -4.15 -12.10 -15.25
CA PRO A 101 -3.13 -12.38 -16.27
C PRO A 101 -2.20 -11.18 -16.49
N MET A 102 -0.98 -11.44 -16.97
CA MET A 102 0.11 -10.44 -17.01
C MET A 102 -0.21 -9.18 -17.86
N ASN A 103 -1.00 -9.35 -18.92
CA ASN A 103 -1.37 -8.27 -19.85
C ASN A 103 -2.69 -7.58 -19.48
N ALA A 104 -3.34 -7.96 -18.38
CA ALA A 104 -4.56 -7.30 -17.94
C ALA A 104 -4.28 -5.94 -17.30
N LYS A 105 -5.27 -5.08 -17.42
CA LYS A 105 -5.36 -3.78 -16.76
C LYS A 105 -6.25 -3.91 -15.53
N ILE A 106 -5.88 -3.24 -14.44
CA ILE A 106 -6.55 -3.34 -13.15
C ILE A 106 -7.23 -2.02 -12.81
N PHE A 107 -8.48 -2.11 -12.35
CA PHE A 107 -9.24 -1.05 -11.71
C PHE A 107 -9.21 -1.28 -10.19
N ASN A 108 -8.71 -0.31 -9.43
CA ASN A 108 -8.63 -0.46 -7.98
C ASN A 108 -9.87 0.17 -7.32
N HIS A 109 -10.77 -0.66 -6.79
CA HIS A 109 -11.89 -0.19 -5.97
C HIS A 109 -11.69 -0.51 -4.47
N GLY A 110 -10.44 -0.66 -4.03
CA GLY A 110 -10.08 -0.94 -2.64
C GLY A 110 -9.83 -2.44 -2.37
N LEU A 111 -9.80 -2.79 -1.08
CA LEU A 111 -9.43 -4.13 -0.60
C LEU A 111 -10.32 -5.24 -1.20
N LEU A 112 -9.68 -6.18 -1.89
CA LEU A 112 -10.28 -7.37 -2.51
C LEU A 112 -11.40 -7.07 -3.52
N ARG A 113 -11.50 -5.82 -3.97
CA ARG A 113 -12.51 -5.36 -4.94
C ARG A 113 -11.85 -4.79 -6.20
N SER A 114 -10.69 -5.32 -6.57
CA SER A 114 -10.01 -4.90 -7.80
C SER A 114 -10.54 -5.72 -8.99
N PHE A 115 -11.08 -5.03 -9.99
CA PHE A 115 -11.53 -5.66 -11.24
C PHE A 115 -10.40 -5.62 -12.27
N TYR A 116 -10.40 -6.55 -13.23
CA TYR A 116 -9.42 -6.53 -14.32
C TYR A 116 -10.09 -6.68 -15.69
N ARG A 117 -9.51 -6.00 -16.69
CA ARG A 117 -9.92 -6.08 -18.09
C ARG A 117 -8.74 -6.53 -18.95
N ILE A 118 -8.98 -7.50 -19.83
CA ILE A 118 -8.02 -7.92 -20.84
C ILE A 118 -8.34 -7.15 -22.12
N HIS A 119 -7.47 -6.22 -22.52
CA HIS A 119 -7.55 -5.64 -23.85
C HIS A 119 -6.95 -6.65 -24.84
N LYS A 120 -7.77 -7.09 -25.80
CA LYS A 120 -7.36 -7.96 -26.90
C LYS A 120 -6.76 -7.13 -28.03
#